data_AF-A0A1U7TB19-F1
#
_entry.id   AF-A0A1U7TB19-F1
#
_cell.length_a   1.000
_cell.length_b   1.000
_cell.length_c   1.000
_cell.angle_alpha   90.00
_cell.angle_beta   90.00
_cell.angle_gamma   90.00
#
_symmetry.space_group_name_H-M   'P 1'
#
loop_
_entity.id
_entity.type
_entity.pdbx_description
1 polymer ?
#
loop_
_entity_poly.entity_id
_entity_poly.type
_entity_poly.pdbx_seq_one_letter_code
_entity_poly.pdbx_strand_id
1 'polypeptide(L)'
;MGPSSSSPFHFFSAEVCGALNVTVSPGPVVDYLEGENATLLCHVSQKRRKDSLLAVRWFFARSDSQEALMVKMTKLRVVQYYGNFSRSANRQRLRLLEERRGMLYRLSVFTLQPTDQGHYVCKVQEISKHRNKWTAWSNGSSATEMRVISLKASEDSSFEKKKETWAFFEDLYVYAVLVCCVGILSILLFMLVIVWQSVFNKRKSRARHYLVKSPQNRSHTLVITPQDGPESMWFMVTQHAFWKRLG
;
A
#
# COMPACT_ATOMS: atom_id res chain seq x y z
N MET A 1 -29.56 -59.69 59.14
CA MET A 1 -29.56 -58.21 59.01
C MET A 1 -28.43 -57.68 59.88
N GLY A 2 -27.34 -57.05 59.46
CA GLY A 2 -26.63 -56.82 58.20
C GLY A 2 -25.26 -56.27 58.64
N PRO A 3 -24.11 -56.58 58.02
CA PRO A 3 -22.84 -56.04 58.48
C PRO A 3 -22.65 -54.61 57.96
N SER A 4 -22.20 -53.75 58.87
CA SER A 4 -21.76 -52.38 58.65
C SER A 4 -20.59 -52.33 57.68
N SER A 5 -20.80 -51.79 56.47
CA SER A 5 -19.76 -51.46 55.52
C SER A 5 -19.31 -50.01 55.69
N SER A 6 -18.17 -49.80 56.33
CA SER A 6 -17.44 -48.53 56.30
C SER A 6 -16.55 -48.50 55.03
N SER A 7 -17.05 -47.84 53.99
CA SER A 7 -16.27 -47.56 52.78
C SER A 7 -15.36 -46.35 53.02
N PRO A 8 -14.04 -46.42 52.76
CA PRO A 8 -13.20 -45.23 52.76
C PRO A 8 -13.41 -44.49 51.43
N PHE A 9 -13.99 -43.29 51.51
CA PHE A 9 -13.99 -42.36 50.38
C PHE A 9 -12.55 -41.96 50.07
N HIS A 10 -11.96 -42.60 49.07
CA HIS A 10 -10.76 -42.08 48.41
C HIS A 10 -11.14 -40.75 47.76
N PHE A 11 -10.76 -39.65 48.42
CA PHE A 11 -10.66 -38.33 47.83
C PHE A 11 -9.70 -38.43 46.64
N PHE A 12 -10.23 -38.66 45.44
CA PHE A 12 -9.52 -38.33 44.21
C PHE A 12 -9.45 -36.81 44.17
N SER A 13 -8.35 -36.27 44.71
CA SER A 13 -7.96 -34.91 44.38
C SER A 13 -7.77 -34.88 42.87
N ALA A 14 -8.69 -34.26 42.15
CA ALA A 14 -8.55 -34.00 40.73
C ALA A 14 -7.24 -33.23 40.56
N GLU A 15 -6.21 -33.92 40.09
CA GLU A 15 -4.91 -33.32 39.82
C GLU A 15 -5.13 -32.30 38.69
N VAL A 16 -5.23 -31.02 39.06
CA VAL A 16 -5.32 -29.92 38.09
C VAL A 16 -4.07 -30.01 37.22
N CYS A 17 -4.25 -30.47 35.98
CA CYS A 17 -3.20 -30.48 34.98
C CYS A 17 -2.88 -29.03 34.62
N GLY A 18 -1.90 -28.43 35.30
CA GLY A 18 -1.38 -27.13 34.90
C GLY A 18 -0.87 -27.20 33.45
N ALA A 19 -1.36 -26.31 32.58
CA ALA A 19 -0.84 -26.16 31.23
C ALA A 19 0.46 -25.34 31.25
N LEU A 20 1.39 -25.62 30.35
CA LEU A 20 2.53 -24.73 30.13
C LEU A 20 2.03 -23.43 29.52
N ASN A 21 2.54 -22.30 30.00
CA ASN A 21 2.26 -21.03 29.35
C ASN A 21 3.24 -20.85 28.16
N VAL A 22 2.69 -20.92 26.96
CA VAL A 22 3.44 -20.82 25.70
C VAL A 22 2.90 -19.65 24.91
N THR A 23 3.79 -18.79 24.41
CA THR A 23 3.42 -17.68 23.53
C THR A 23 4.35 -17.63 22.32
N VAL A 24 3.81 -17.23 21.17
CA VAL A 24 4.59 -17.01 19.96
C VAL A 24 4.67 -15.51 19.67
N SER A 25 5.85 -15.01 19.34
CA SER A 25 6.06 -13.63 18.91
C SER A 25 6.92 -13.59 17.64
N PRO A 26 6.71 -12.64 16.71
CA PRO A 26 5.58 -11.70 16.67
C PRO A 26 4.24 -12.41 16.44
N GLY A 27 3.13 -11.78 16.81
CA GLY A 27 1.77 -12.34 16.69
C GLY A 27 0.70 -11.36 17.17
N PRO A 28 -0.59 -11.62 16.92
CA PRO A 28 -1.16 -12.85 16.35
C PRO A 28 -0.92 -13.01 14.84
N VAL A 29 -0.74 -11.90 14.11
CA VAL A 29 -0.43 -11.86 12.67
C VAL A 29 0.84 -11.04 12.46
N VAL A 30 1.72 -11.50 11.57
CA VAL A 30 2.94 -10.79 11.18
C VAL A 30 3.10 -10.78 9.67
N ASP A 31 3.55 -9.64 9.14
CA ASP A 31 3.81 -9.44 7.72
C ASP A 31 5.31 -9.41 7.46
N TYR A 32 5.73 -10.12 6.42
CA TYR A 32 7.08 -10.08 5.88
C TYR A 32 7.02 -9.82 4.37
N LEU A 33 8.09 -9.27 3.82
CA LEU A 33 8.25 -9.16 2.37
C LEU A 33 8.79 -10.48 1.80
N GLU A 34 8.40 -10.77 0.56
CA GLU A 34 8.99 -11.87 -0.20
C GLU A 34 10.52 -11.74 -0.27
N GLY A 35 11.24 -12.84 -0.02
CA GLY A 35 12.70 -12.88 0.03
C GLY A 35 13.31 -12.55 1.39
N GLU A 36 12.55 -12.00 2.35
CA GLU A 36 13.03 -11.76 3.71
C GLU A 36 13.26 -13.07 4.49
N ASN A 37 13.84 -12.93 5.68
CA ASN A 37 14.02 -14.03 6.61
C ASN A 37 13.07 -13.84 7.80
N ALA A 38 12.07 -14.71 7.94
CA ALA A 38 11.19 -14.69 9.09
C ALA A 38 11.87 -15.28 10.32
N THR A 39 11.55 -14.72 11.48
CA THR A 39 11.95 -15.26 12.78
C THR A 39 10.75 -15.27 13.71
N LEU A 40 10.34 -16.48 14.12
CA LEU A 40 9.30 -16.70 15.11
C LEU A 40 9.92 -17.23 16.41
N LEU A 41 9.53 -16.64 17.52
CA LEU A 41 10.02 -16.97 18.85
C LEU A 41 8.91 -17.65 19.65
N CYS A 42 9.16 -18.88 20.09
CA CYS A 42 8.30 -19.59 21.02
C CYS A 42 8.84 -19.42 22.44
N HIS A 43 8.12 -18.64 23.23
CA HIS A 43 8.41 -18.36 24.64
C HIS A 43 7.68 -19.37 25.50
N VAL A 44 8.38 -19.91 26.48
CA VAL A 44 7.83 -20.85 27.46
C VAL A 44 8.04 -20.25 28.85
N SER A 45 6.94 -19.96 29.53
CA SER A 45 6.92 -19.52 30.91
C SER A 45 6.19 -20.54 31.78
N GLN A 46 6.48 -20.56 33.08
CA GLN A 46 5.81 -21.42 34.07
C GLN A 46 5.94 -22.93 33.81
N LYS A 47 7.13 -23.49 34.10
CA LYS A 47 7.32 -24.96 34.16
C LYS A 47 6.78 -25.51 35.47
N ARG A 48 6.12 -26.67 35.43
CA ARG A 48 5.62 -27.35 36.64
C ARG A 48 6.78 -27.89 37.50
N ARG A 49 7.91 -28.24 36.89
CA ARG A 49 9.09 -28.80 37.57
C ARG A 49 10.37 -28.06 37.19
N LYS A 50 11.27 -27.85 38.16
CA LYS A 50 12.52 -27.09 37.99
C LYS A 50 13.46 -27.73 36.95
N ASP A 51 13.57 -29.06 36.95
CA ASP A 51 14.48 -29.85 36.10
C ASP A 51 13.77 -30.62 34.99
N SER A 52 12.57 -30.20 34.61
CA SER A 52 11.91 -30.76 33.44
C SER A 52 12.62 -30.35 32.16
N LEU A 53 12.62 -31.28 31.21
CA LEU A 53 13.06 -31.06 29.84
C LEU A 53 11.85 -30.73 28.98
N LEU A 54 12.05 -29.96 27.93
CA LEU A 54 11.00 -29.59 27.00
C LEU A 54 11.22 -30.29 25.65
N ALA A 55 10.13 -30.76 25.05
CA ALA A 55 10.09 -31.14 23.64
C ALA A 55 9.24 -30.11 22.90
N VAL A 56 9.84 -29.45 21.91
CA VAL A 56 9.20 -28.37 21.14
C VAL A 56 8.91 -28.86 19.73
N ARG A 57 7.71 -28.60 19.23
CA ARG A 57 7.25 -28.99 17.90
C ARG A 57 6.65 -27.77 17.21
N TRP A 58 7.09 -27.50 16.00
CA TRP A 58 6.48 -26.52 15.12
C TRP A 58 5.65 -27.23 14.06
N PHE A 59 4.40 -26.79 13.94
CA PHE A 59 3.47 -27.21 12.90
C PHE A 59 3.23 -26.05 11.95
N PHE A 60 2.93 -26.39 10.71
CA PHE A 60 2.56 -25.43 9.66
C PHE A 60 1.20 -25.83 9.08
N ALA A 61 0.30 -24.86 8.95
CA ALA A 61 -1.00 -25.04 8.31
C ALA A 61 -1.26 -23.85 7.38
N ARG A 62 -1.51 -24.11 6.10
CA ARG A 62 -2.15 -23.11 5.22
C ARG A 62 -3.62 -22.97 5.61
N SER A 63 -4.23 -21.84 5.29
CA SER A 63 -5.59 -21.45 5.73
C SER A 63 -6.64 -22.55 5.59
N ASP A 64 -6.56 -23.36 4.53
CA ASP A 64 -7.55 -24.43 4.24
C ASP A 64 -6.97 -25.85 4.35
N SER A 65 -5.86 -26.02 5.08
CA SER A 65 -5.16 -27.30 5.17
C SER A 65 -4.92 -27.74 6.61
N GLN A 66 -4.82 -29.06 6.82
CA GLN A 66 -4.50 -29.62 8.13
C GLN A 66 -3.09 -29.25 8.56
N GLU A 67 -2.91 -29.03 9.88
CA GLU A 67 -1.60 -28.82 10.49
C GLU A 67 -0.64 -29.99 10.19
N ALA A 68 0.50 -29.69 9.57
CA ALA A 68 1.57 -30.64 9.31
C ALA A 68 2.75 -30.40 10.25
N LEU A 69 3.29 -31.47 10.85
CA LEU A 69 4.52 -31.38 11.64
C LEU A 69 5.69 -30.99 10.72
N MET A 70 6.36 -29.90 11.06
CA MET A 70 7.43 -29.34 10.24
C MET A 70 8.81 -29.64 10.85
N VAL A 71 9.01 -29.23 12.11
CA VAL A 71 10.30 -29.42 12.81
C VAL A 71 10.07 -29.66 14.30
N LYS A 72 10.90 -30.51 14.90
CA LYS A 72 10.85 -30.87 16.31
C LYS A 72 12.23 -30.76 16.93
N MET A 73 12.30 -30.14 18.10
CA MET A 73 13.42 -30.28 19.02
C MET A 73 13.05 -31.27 20.12
N THR A 74 13.81 -32.35 20.23
CA THR A 74 13.61 -33.37 21.26
C THR A 74 14.10 -32.88 22.62
N LYS A 75 13.75 -33.60 23.70
CA LYS A 75 14.27 -33.36 25.05
C LYS A 75 15.81 -33.41 25.16
N LEU A 76 16.46 -34.08 24.21
CA LEU A 76 17.92 -34.19 24.10
C LEU A 76 18.52 -33.10 23.19
N ARG A 77 17.73 -32.09 22.80
CA ARG A 77 18.12 -30.97 21.91
C ARG A 77 18.50 -31.39 20.49
N VAL A 78 18.13 -32.61 20.08
CA VAL A 78 18.25 -33.06 18.69
C VAL A 78 17.10 -32.47 17.88
N VAL A 79 17.43 -31.82 16.75
CA VAL A 79 16.47 -31.25 15.79
C VAL A 79 16.13 -32.27 14.71
N GLN A 80 14.83 -32.47 14.46
CA GLN A 80 14.29 -33.43 13.50
C GLN A 80 13.29 -32.73 12.57
N TYR A 81 13.41 -32.95 11.27
CA TYR A 81 12.56 -32.36 10.23
C TYR A 81 11.60 -33.41 9.67
N TYR A 82 10.38 -33.01 9.32
CA TYR A 82 9.30 -33.93 8.95
C TYR A 82 8.60 -33.50 7.66
N GLY A 83 7.91 -34.46 7.02
CA GLY A 83 7.13 -34.23 5.81
C GLY A 83 7.95 -33.58 4.70
N ASN A 84 7.36 -32.59 4.03
CA ASN A 84 8.03 -31.85 2.95
C ASN A 84 9.26 -31.05 3.43
N PHE A 85 9.34 -30.73 4.72
CA PHE A 85 10.45 -29.97 5.30
C PHE A 85 11.69 -30.82 5.59
N SER A 86 11.58 -32.15 5.47
CA SER A 86 12.73 -33.07 5.55
C SER A 86 13.58 -33.07 4.28
N ARG A 87 13.01 -32.65 3.14
CA ARG A 87 13.72 -32.54 1.84
C ARG A 87 14.81 -31.47 1.92
N SER A 88 15.96 -31.71 1.26
CA SER A 88 17.15 -30.86 1.37
C SER A 88 16.87 -29.38 1.11
N ALA A 89 16.14 -29.04 0.05
CA ALA A 89 15.81 -27.66 -0.32
C ALA A 89 15.05 -26.90 0.79
N ASN A 90 14.01 -27.52 1.37
CA ASN A 90 13.23 -26.90 2.45
C ASN A 90 13.99 -26.91 3.79
N ARG A 91 14.75 -27.99 4.04
CA ARG A 91 15.55 -28.13 5.26
C ARG A 91 16.63 -27.05 5.38
N GLN A 92 17.27 -26.67 4.27
CA GLN A 92 18.31 -25.63 4.27
C GLN A 92 17.75 -24.24 4.64
N ARG A 93 16.48 -23.99 4.31
CA ARG A 93 15.78 -22.73 4.59
C ARG A 93 15.13 -22.68 5.98
N LEU A 94 15.13 -23.79 6.73
CA LEU A 94 14.43 -23.90 8.00
C LEU A 94 15.39 -24.22 9.14
N ARG A 95 15.43 -23.37 10.17
CA ARG A 95 16.32 -23.57 11.33
C ARG A 95 15.56 -23.43 12.64
N LEU A 96 15.73 -24.41 13.53
CA LEU A 96 15.20 -24.39 14.89
C LEU A 96 16.35 -24.37 15.90
N LEU A 97 16.35 -23.39 16.79
CA LEU A 97 17.39 -23.18 17.81
C LEU A 97 16.77 -22.95 19.18
N GLU A 98 17.47 -23.39 20.22
CA GLU A 98 17.18 -23.03 21.61
C GLU A 98 18.10 -21.87 21.99
N GLU A 99 17.56 -20.67 22.14
CA GLU A 99 18.35 -19.48 22.46
C GLU A 99 18.56 -19.32 23.95
N ARG A 100 17.50 -19.59 24.72
CA ARG A 100 17.53 -19.54 26.18
C ARG A 100 16.98 -20.85 26.71
N ARG A 101 17.85 -21.57 27.42
CA ARG A 101 17.60 -22.96 27.85
C ARG A 101 16.25 -23.12 28.53
N GLY A 102 15.37 -23.92 27.94
CA GLY A 102 14.05 -24.23 28.47
C GLY A 102 13.07 -23.07 28.51
N MET A 103 13.33 -21.96 27.81
CA MET A 103 12.54 -20.73 27.87
C MET A 103 12.27 -20.10 26.51
N LEU A 104 13.23 -20.11 25.58
CA LEU A 104 13.11 -19.42 24.30
C LEU A 104 13.63 -20.27 23.16
N TYR A 105 12.76 -20.52 22.18
CA TYR A 105 13.07 -21.30 20.99
C TYR A 105 12.79 -20.49 19.74
N ARG A 106 13.80 -20.35 18.89
CA ARG A 106 13.73 -19.58 17.65
C ARG A 106 13.53 -20.50 16.46
N LEU A 107 12.46 -20.29 15.72
CA LEU A 107 12.24 -20.82 14.38
C LEU A 107 12.57 -19.74 13.35
N SER A 108 13.46 -20.04 12.42
CA SER A 108 13.80 -19.16 11.30
C SER A 108 13.43 -19.82 9.98
N VAL A 109 12.77 -19.05 9.12
CA VAL A 109 12.43 -19.43 7.73
C VAL A 109 13.15 -18.45 6.81
N PHE A 110 14.09 -18.93 6.01
CA PHE A 110 14.95 -18.12 5.16
C PHE A 110 14.41 -18.00 3.74
N THR A 111 14.62 -16.83 3.14
CA THR A 111 14.24 -16.54 1.75
C THR A 111 12.76 -16.83 1.53
N LEU A 112 11.88 -16.09 2.21
CA LEU A 112 10.44 -16.33 2.22
C LEU A 112 9.84 -16.35 0.82
N GLN A 113 8.98 -17.32 0.58
CA GLN A 113 8.18 -17.46 -0.65
C GLN A 113 6.69 -17.29 -0.31
N PRO A 114 5.85 -16.90 -1.28
CA PRO A 114 4.40 -16.81 -1.06
C PRO A 114 3.77 -18.11 -0.54
N THR A 115 4.36 -19.26 -0.87
CA THR A 115 3.92 -20.58 -0.38
C THR A 115 4.17 -20.82 1.11
N ASP A 116 5.00 -20.00 1.75
CA ASP A 116 5.33 -20.08 3.17
C ASP A 116 4.31 -19.33 4.06
N GLN A 117 3.36 -18.61 3.44
CA GLN A 117 2.24 -17.97 4.13
C GLN A 117 1.35 -19.02 4.82
N GLY A 118 0.99 -18.76 6.07
CA GLY A 118 0.09 -19.61 6.83
C GLY A 118 0.29 -19.49 8.34
N HIS A 119 -0.32 -20.43 9.06
CA HIS A 119 -0.29 -20.53 10.51
C HIS A 119 0.90 -21.38 10.97
N TYR A 120 1.70 -20.81 11.86
CA TYR A 120 2.82 -21.46 12.50
C TYR A 120 2.49 -21.70 13.97
N VAL A 121 2.42 -22.97 14.37
CA VAL A 121 1.96 -23.38 15.71
C VAL A 121 3.10 -24.01 16.47
N CYS A 122 3.50 -23.39 17.60
CA CYS A 122 4.45 -23.98 18.54
C CYS A 122 3.71 -24.79 19.59
N LYS A 123 3.98 -26.09 19.67
CA LYS A 123 3.49 -27.00 20.72
C LYS A 123 4.65 -27.48 21.57
N VAL A 124 4.55 -27.27 22.88
CA VAL A 124 5.58 -27.61 23.86
C VAL A 124 5.04 -28.64 24.84
N GLN A 125 5.88 -29.62 25.16
CA GLN A 125 5.57 -30.67 26.12
C GLN A 125 6.64 -30.74 27.21
N GLU A 126 6.23 -30.62 28.47
CA GLU A 126 7.09 -30.78 29.64
C GLU A 126 7.25 -32.26 29.97
N ILE A 127 8.50 -32.71 30.08
CA ILE A 127 8.84 -34.10 30.31
C ILE A 127 9.85 -34.18 31.45
N SER A 128 9.62 -35.06 32.42
CA SER A 128 10.62 -35.38 33.44
C SER A 128 10.63 -36.88 33.75
N LYS A 129 11.74 -37.34 34.31
CA LYS A 129 11.87 -38.74 34.72
C LYS A 129 11.15 -38.94 36.06
N HIS A 130 10.24 -39.90 36.10
CA HIS A 130 9.50 -40.29 37.30
C HIS A 130 9.46 -41.81 37.41
N ARG A 131 9.90 -42.35 38.56
CA ARG A 131 10.02 -43.81 38.80
C ARG A 131 10.75 -44.53 37.65
N ASN A 132 11.89 -43.98 37.23
CA ASN A 132 12.70 -44.44 36.10
C ASN A 132 12.05 -44.43 34.70
N LYS A 133 10.82 -43.95 34.57
CA LYS A 133 10.14 -43.78 33.29
C LYS A 133 10.08 -42.31 32.90
N TRP A 134 10.04 -42.03 31.60
CA TRP A 134 9.82 -40.67 31.11
C TRP A 134 8.31 -40.39 31.12
N THR A 135 7.91 -39.32 31.79
CA THR A 135 6.50 -38.93 31.93
C THR A 135 6.30 -37.51 31.42
N ALA A 136 5.23 -37.28 30.67
CA ALA A 136 4.78 -35.96 30.27
C ALA A 136 3.93 -35.34 31.39
N TRP A 137 4.18 -34.09 31.73
CA TRP A 137 3.56 -33.42 32.89
C TRP A 137 2.58 -32.33 32.54
N SER A 138 2.86 -31.60 31.47
CA SER A 138 2.08 -30.45 31.03
C SER A 138 2.36 -30.20 29.54
N ASN A 139 1.40 -29.58 28.87
CA ASN A 139 1.51 -29.19 27.47
C ASN A 139 1.13 -27.71 27.34
N GLY A 140 1.64 -27.04 26.32
CA GLY A 140 1.23 -25.69 25.94
C GLY A 140 1.32 -25.51 24.44
N SER A 141 0.49 -24.62 23.91
CA SER A 141 0.40 -24.35 22.47
C SER A 141 0.11 -22.88 22.23
N SER A 142 0.76 -22.30 21.22
CA SER A 142 0.45 -20.97 20.72
C SER A 142 0.79 -20.87 19.24
N ALA A 143 0.12 -19.97 18.54
CA ALA A 143 0.19 -19.85 17.09
C ALA A 143 0.33 -18.39 16.67
N THR A 144 0.90 -18.20 15.48
CA THR A 144 0.86 -16.92 14.76
C THR A 144 0.62 -17.17 13.28
N GLU A 145 -0.10 -16.27 12.63
CA GLU A 145 -0.23 -16.21 11.18
C GLU A 145 0.91 -15.38 10.59
N MET A 146 1.60 -15.96 9.60
CA MET A 146 2.63 -15.27 8.82
C MET A 146 2.09 -14.98 7.43
N ARG A 147 2.10 -13.72 7.01
CA ARG A 147 1.74 -13.28 5.66
C ARG A 147 2.98 -12.82 4.92
N VAL A 148 3.04 -13.16 3.63
CA VAL A 148 4.18 -12.83 2.76
C VAL A 148 3.69 -11.90 1.66
N ILE A 149 4.15 -10.65 1.69
CA ILE A 149 3.77 -9.60 0.75
C ILE A 149 4.75 -9.64 -0.44
N SER A 150 4.22 -9.89 -1.64
CA SER A 150 5.01 -9.84 -2.87
C SER A 150 5.09 -8.40 -3.41
N LEU A 151 6.31 -7.94 -3.70
CA LEU A 151 6.55 -6.58 -4.22
C LEU A 151 5.92 -6.35 -5.60
N LYS A 152 5.79 -7.40 -6.43
CA LYS A 152 5.18 -7.31 -7.77
C LYS A 152 3.71 -6.90 -7.73
N ALA A 153 2.96 -7.30 -6.71
CA ALA A 153 1.56 -6.90 -6.55
C ALA A 153 1.40 -5.41 -6.11
N SER A 154 2.43 -4.83 -5.51
CA SER A 154 2.44 -3.43 -5.06
C SER A 154 2.80 -2.44 -6.16
N GLU A 155 3.61 -2.86 -7.15
CA GLU A 155 3.93 -2.05 -8.31
C GLU A 155 2.76 -1.97 -9.29
N ASP A 156 2.07 -3.07 -9.60
CA ASP A 156 0.90 -3.03 -10.50
C ASP A 156 -0.23 -2.15 -9.96
N SER A 157 -0.47 -2.19 -8.64
CA SER A 157 -1.54 -1.40 -8.01
C SER A 157 -1.18 0.07 -7.77
N SER A 158 0.10 0.40 -7.57
CA SER A 158 0.55 1.80 -7.39
C SER A 158 0.93 2.49 -8.70
N PHE A 159 1.44 1.75 -9.69
CA PHE A 159 1.84 2.27 -10.99
C PHE A 159 0.62 2.60 -11.86
N GLU A 160 -0.43 1.77 -11.85
CA GLU A 160 -1.69 2.09 -12.54
C GLU A 160 -2.35 3.35 -11.96
N LYS A 161 -2.46 3.45 -10.63
CA LYS A 161 -2.98 4.65 -9.96
C LYS A 161 -2.17 5.91 -10.27
N LYS A 162 -0.84 5.76 -10.35
CA LYS A 162 0.07 6.84 -10.67
C LYS A 162 -0.11 7.29 -12.13
N LYS A 163 -0.17 6.36 -13.09
CA LYS A 163 -0.40 6.66 -14.53
C LYS A 163 -1.71 7.41 -14.77
N GLU A 164 -2.80 6.96 -14.17
CA GLU A 164 -4.11 7.64 -14.29
C GLU A 164 -4.00 9.09 -13.81
N THR A 165 -3.30 9.31 -12.70
CA THR A 165 -3.12 10.65 -12.12
C THR A 165 -2.29 11.57 -13.02
N TRP A 166 -1.18 11.09 -13.60
CA TRP A 166 -0.32 11.91 -14.49
C TRP A 166 -0.98 12.23 -15.83
N ALA A 167 -1.81 11.33 -16.37
CA ALA A 167 -2.52 11.56 -17.63
C ALA A 167 -3.46 12.79 -17.55
N PHE A 168 -4.18 12.96 -16.44
CA PHE A 168 -5.03 14.15 -16.25
C PHE A 168 -4.25 15.46 -16.16
N PHE A 169 -3.03 15.45 -15.62
CA PHE A 169 -2.21 16.67 -15.51
C PHE A 169 -1.63 17.09 -16.86
N GLU A 170 -1.32 16.14 -17.74
CA GLU A 170 -0.79 16.43 -19.07
C GLU A 170 -1.85 17.08 -19.97
N ASP A 171 -3.09 16.55 -19.96
CA ASP A 171 -4.20 17.12 -20.74
C ASP A 171 -4.53 18.56 -20.34
N LEU A 172 -4.57 18.84 -19.03
CA LEU A 172 -4.86 20.18 -18.52
C LEU A 172 -3.74 21.17 -18.84
N TYR A 173 -2.47 20.74 -18.78
CA TYR A 173 -1.32 21.56 -19.11
C TYR A 173 -1.26 21.88 -20.60
N VAL A 174 -1.43 20.87 -21.47
CA VAL A 174 -1.46 21.06 -22.93
C VAL A 174 -2.61 21.98 -23.33
N TYR A 175 -3.79 21.82 -22.73
CA TYR A 175 -4.92 22.71 -22.97
C TYR A 175 -4.64 24.16 -22.54
N ALA A 176 -4.06 24.37 -21.37
CA ALA A 176 -3.69 25.70 -20.87
C ALA A 176 -2.68 26.39 -21.81
N VAL A 177 -1.66 25.66 -22.26
CA VAL A 177 -0.66 26.18 -23.22
C VAL A 177 -1.33 26.57 -24.54
N LEU A 178 -2.20 25.72 -25.09
CA LEU A 178 -2.91 26.00 -26.34
C LEU A 178 -3.77 27.27 -26.25
N VAL A 179 -4.57 27.41 -25.18
CA VAL A 179 -5.40 28.61 -24.95
C VAL A 179 -4.53 29.86 -24.83
N CYS A 180 -3.42 29.79 -24.09
CA CYS A 180 -2.48 30.90 -23.98
C CYS A 180 -1.86 31.28 -25.33
N CYS A 181 -1.46 30.30 -26.15
CA CYS A 181 -0.90 30.55 -27.48
C CYS A 181 -1.91 31.26 -28.38
N VAL A 182 -3.17 30.80 -28.42
CA VAL A 182 -4.23 31.42 -29.22
C VAL A 182 -4.49 32.86 -28.75
N GLY A 183 -4.52 33.09 -27.42
CA GLY A 183 -4.67 34.42 -26.85
C GLY A 183 -3.55 35.38 -27.27
N ILE A 184 -2.28 34.95 -27.13
CA ILE A 184 -1.12 35.76 -27.51
C ILE A 184 -1.13 36.09 -29.01
N LEU A 185 -1.42 35.09 -29.86
CA LEU A 185 -1.50 35.29 -31.31
C LEU A 185 -2.60 36.30 -31.67
N SER A 186 -3.75 36.24 -31.01
CA SER A 186 -4.85 37.20 -31.25
C SER A 186 -4.41 38.64 -30.92
N ILE A 187 -3.71 38.85 -29.80
CA ILE A 187 -3.23 40.16 -29.38
C ILE A 187 -2.20 40.70 -30.36
N LEU A 188 -1.25 39.87 -30.80
CA LEU A 188 -0.23 40.26 -31.78
C LEU A 188 -0.83 40.68 -33.12
N LEU A 189 -1.83 39.95 -33.61
CA LEU A 189 -2.54 40.29 -34.84
C LEU A 189 -3.29 41.63 -34.70
N PHE A 190 -3.96 41.87 -33.57
CA PHE A 190 -4.61 43.15 -33.30
C PHE A 190 -3.61 44.31 -33.28
N MET A 191 -2.47 44.14 -32.61
CA MET A 191 -1.42 45.17 -32.57
C MET A 191 -0.85 45.46 -33.96
N LEU A 192 -0.64 44.42 -34.79
CA LEU A 192 -0.20 44.58 -36.17
C LEU A 192 -1.21 45.36 -37.02
N VAL A 193 -2.51 45.05 -36.88
CA VAL A 193 -3.57 45.78 -37.60
C VAL A 193 -3.60 47.25 -37.18
N ILE A 194 -3.52 47.55 -35.89
CA ILE A 194 -3.49 48.93 -35.37
C ILE A 194 -2.24 49.67 -35.88
N VAL A 195 -1.07 49.04 -35.84
CA VAL A 195 0.17 49.62 -36.38
C VAL A 195 0.04 49.87 -37.87
N TRP A 196 -0.49 48.92 -38.64
CA TRP A 196 -0.68 49.06 -40.08
C TRP A 196 -1.64 50.19 -40.42
N GLN A 197 -2.78 50.28 -39.73
CA GLN A 197 -3.72 51.40 -39.84
C GLN A 197 -3.07 52.73 -39.49
N SER A 198 -2.24 52.78 -38.44
CA SER A 198 -1.55 54.02 -38.02
C SER A 198 -0.51 54.48 -39.04
N VAL A 199 0.25 53.55 -39.63
CA VAL A 199 1.26 53.82 -40.66
C VAL A 199 0.58 54.23 -41.96
N PHE A 200 -0.50 53.55 -42.34
CA PHE A 200 -1.27 53.87 -43.53
C PHE A 200 -1.97 55.22 -43.39
N ASN A 201 -2.56 55.52 -42.23
CA ASN A 201 -3.15 56.83 -41.94
C ASN A 201 -2.08 57.95 -41.92
N LYS A 202 -0.88 57.67 -41.39
CA LYS A 202 0.27 58.61 -41.47
C LYS A 202 0.75 58.81 -42.91
N ARG A 203 0.79 57.76 -43.75
CA ARG A 203 1.13 57.88 -45.18
C ARG A 203 0.03 58.65 -45.95
N LYS A 204 -1.25 58.42 -45.63
CA LYS A 204 -2.41 59.10 -46.22
C LYS A 204 -2.49 60.59 -45.81
N SER A 205 -2.12 60.96 -44.58
CA SER A 205 -2.07 62.38 -44.17
C SER A 205 -0.89 63.12 -44.81
N ARG A 206 0.27 62.46 -44.95
CA ARG A 206 1.42 63.02 -45.70
C ARG A 206 1.08 63.25 -47.17
N ALA A 207 0.35 62.34 -47.82
CA ALA A 207 -0.08 62.50 -49.22
C ALA A 207 -1.07 63.67 -49.42
N ARG A 208 -1.96 63.95 -48.45
CA ARG A 208 -2.90 65.09 -48.54
C ARG A 208 -2.23 66.46 -48.35
N HIS A 209 -1.14 66.55 -47.56
CA HIS A 209 -0.42 67.81 -47.37
C HIS A 209 0.33 68.31 -48.62
N TYR A 210 0.54 67.46 -49.63
CA TYR A 210 1.17 67.84 -50.90
C TYR A 210 0.18 68.27 -52.00
N LEU A 211 -1.15 68.15 -51.79
CA LEU A 211 -2.17 68.44 -52.81
C LEU A 211 -3.01 69.70 -52.55
N VAL A 212 -2.58 70.60 -51.66
CA VAL A 212 -3.24 71.90 -51.43
C VAL A 212 -2.33 73.06 -51.84
N LYS A 213 -2.33 73.39 -53.14
CA LYS A 213 -2.03 74.73 -53.65
C LYS A 213 -3.07 75.05 -54.74
N SER A 214 -4.00 75.96 -54.43
CA SER A 214 -5.12 76.41 -55.29
C SER A 214 -4.71 77.62 -56.15
N PRO A 215 -5.49 77.97 -57.19
CA PRO A 215 -6.12 79.30 -57.12
C PRO A 215 -7.60 79.39 -57.57
N GLN A 216 -8.34 80.14 -56.75
CA GLN A 216 -9.40 81.13 -57.03
C GLN A 216 -10.67 80.80 -57.86
N ASN A 217 -11.82 80.92 -57.15
CA ASN A 217 -12.88 81.94 -57.34
C ASN A 217 -14.32 81.44 -57.62
N ARG A 218 -15.27 82.19 -57.01
CA ARG A 218 -16.72 82.37 -57.30
C ARG A 218 -17.77 81.32 -56.85
N SER A 219 -18.47 81.73 -55.78
CA SER A 219 -19.92 82.03 -55.66
C SER A 219 -21.00 80.96 -55.90
N HIS A 220 -22.00 81.04 -55.00
CA HIS A 220 -23.40 80.59 -55.03
C HIS A 220 -23.75 79.28 -54.27
N THR A 221 -24.50 79.53 -53.20
CA THR A 221 -25.27 78.67 -52.28
C THR A 221 -26.16 77.65 -52.99
N LEU A 222 -26.28 76.42 -52.46
CA LEU A 222 -27.54 75.69 -52.27
C LEU A 222 -27.38 74.58 -51.20
N VAL A 223 -28.45 74.38 -50.45
CA VAL A 223 -28.64 73.62 -49.20
C VAL A 223 -28.81 72.10 -49.48
N ILE A 224 -28.51 71.21 -48.50
CA ILE A 224 -29.32 70.03 -48.05
C ILE A 224 -28.49 68.94 -47.31
N THR A 225 -28.95 68.67 -46.07
CA THR A 225 -28.88 67.49 -45.16
C THR A 225 -27.59 66.95 -44.51
N PRO A 226 -27.68 66.58 -43.20
CA PRO A 226 -26.65 65.81 -42.51
C PRO A 226 -26.81 64.32 -42.85
N GLN A 227 -25.74 63.68 -43.32
CA GLN A 227 -25.76 62.23 -43.47
C GLN A 227 -24.46 61.59 -42.99
N ASP A 228 -24.67 60.73 -41.99
CA ASP A 228 -23.90 59.57 -41.55
C ASP A 228 -22.57 59.77 -40.83
N GLY A 229 -22.66 59.54 -39.51
CA GLY A 229 -21.54 59.29 -38.61
C GLY A 229 -20.88 57.92 -38.84
N PRO A 230 -19.74 57.67 -38.20
CA PRO A 230 -18.88 56.54 -38.50
C PRO A 230 -19.48 55.20 -38.03
N GLU A 231 -19.47 54.21 -38.92
CA GLU A 231 -19.85 52.79 -38.74
C GLU A 231 -19.07 52.02 -37.65
N SER A 232 -18.34 52.69 -36.75
CA SER A 232 -17.58 52.05 -35.68
C SER A 232 -18.42 51.64 -34.46
N MET A 233 -19.70 51.99 -34.41
CA MET A 233 -20.56 51.71 -33.25
C MET A 233 -21.32 50.37 -33.32
N TRP A 234 -21.47 49.78 -34.51
CA TRP A 234 -22.22 48.52 -34.69
C TRP A 234 -21.42 47.26 -34.31
N PHE A 235 -20.08 47.34 -34.27
CA PHE A 235 -19.23 46.22 -33.87
C PHE A 235 -19.12 46.04 -32.34
N MET A 236 -19.38 47.07 -31.54
CA MET A 236 -19.32 46.96 -30.07
C MET A 236 -20.63 46.42 -29.46
N VAL A 237 -21.78 46.62 -30.10
CA VAL A 237 -23.08 46.17 -29.57
C VAL A 237 -23.29 44.65 -29.80
N THR A 238 -22.72 44.09 -30.86
CA THR A 238 -22.87 42.66 -31.19
C THR A 238 -22.03 41.74 -30.31
N GLN A 239 -20.89 42.21 -29.79
CA GLN A 239 -20.01 41.39 -28.93
C GLN A 239 -20.52 41.29 -27.48
N HIS A 240 -21.22 42.32 -26.99
CA HIS A 240 -21.80 42.32 -25.63
C HIS A 240 -23.09 41.46 -25.54
N ALA A 241 -23.79 41.24 -26.65
CA ALA A 241 -24.98 40.37 -26.70
C ALA A 241 -24.63 38.87 -26.71
N PHE A 242 -23.45 38.49 -27.20
CA PHE A 242 -23.02 37.09 -27.24
C PHE A 242 -22.64 36.54 -25.85
N TRP A 243 -22.10 37.40 -24.97
CA TRP A 243 -21.73 37.01 -23.59
C TRP A 243 -22.90 36.89 -22.61
N LYS A 244 -24.11 37.38 -22.96
CA LYS A 244 -25.31 37.24 -22.11
C LYS A 244 -26.14 35.97 -22.36
N ARG A 245 -25.78 35.14 -23.35
CA ARG A 245 -26.55 33.95 -23.75
C ARG A 245 -25.85 32.61 -23.46
N LEU A 246 -24.71 32.66 -22.78
CA LEU A 246 -23.89 31.50 -22.39
C LEU A 246 -23.66 31.43 -20.86
N GLY A 247 -24.47 32.15 -20.09
CA GLY A 247 -24.63 31.98 -18.64
C GLY A 247 -25.99 31.39 -18.33
#